data_AF-A0A1M5ESD3-F1
#
_entry.id   AF-A0A1M5ESD3-F1
#
_cell.length_a   1.000
_cell.length_b   1.000
_cell.length_c   1.000
_cell.angle_alpha   90.00
_cell.angle_beta   90.00
_cell.angle_gamma   90.00
#
_symmetry.space_group_name_H-M   'P 1'
#
loop_
_entity.id
_entity.type
_entity.pdbx_description
1 polymer ?
#
loop_
_entity_poly.entity_id
_entity_poly.type
_entity_poly.pdbx_seq_one_letter_code
_entity_poly.pdbx_strand_id
1 'polypeptide(L)'
;MMNTIDLAYFEVNEHGRLLSGNRRFCRMFGFEPSELQWHYVTDLYRYISDWEKFRNDTVNSSFNTRMRNRRGRSFECCIVREIVQNANGEIIFRNTVRRVGECSNVETQTTPLSMVFLAKCADCGSQIRVTSVAEARLRMLCNQCAAKAFPEAYYRKSAEV
;
A
#
# COMPACT_ATOMS: atom_id res chain seq x y z
N MET A 1 0.53 -13.78 20.55
CA MET A 1 0.88 -14.17 19.18
C MET A 1 -0.40 -14.21 18.35
N MET A 2 -0.63 -13.20 17.50
CA MET A 2 -1.81 -13.13 16.63
C MET A 2 -1.68 -14.17 15.50
N ASN A 3 -2.62 -15.11 15.42
CA ASN A 3 -2.73 -16.05 14.31
C ASN A 3 -3.24 -15.31 13.06
N THR A 4 -2.34 -14.68 12.31
CA THR A 4 -2.55 -14.19 10.94
C THR A 4 -2.78 -15.32 9.92
N ILE A 5 -2.73 -16.58 10.36
CA ILE A 5 -2.79 -17.81 9.56
C ILE A 5 -4.10 -17.92 8.76
N ASP A 6 -5.15 -17.21 9.14
CA ASP A 6 -6.47 -17.31 8.51
C ASP A 6 -6.89 -16.15 7.61
N LEU A 7 -6.05 -15.15 7.33
CA LEU A 7 -6.46 -14.05 6.45
C LEU A 7 -5.89 -14.19 5.05
N ALA A 8 -6.68 -13.88 4.01
CA ALA A 8 -6.16 -13.83 2.65
C ALA A 8 -5.34 -12.55 2.50
N TYR A 9 -4.07 -12.70 2.14
CA TYR A 9 -3.11 -11.61 2.09
C TYR A 9 -2.49 -11.49 0.71
N PHE A 10 -2.29 -10.27 0.23
CA PHE A 10 -1.61 -9.98 -1.03
C PHE A 10 -0.93 -8.62 -1.03
N GLU A 11 0.11 -8.47 -1.84
CA GLU A 11 0.84 -7.22 -2.02
C GLU A 11 0.68 -6.72 -3.45
N VAL A 12 0.53 -5.39 -3.59
CA VAL A 12 0.50 -4.73 -4.91
C VAL A 12 1.41 -3.52 -4.90
N ASN A 13 2.03 -3.22 -6.03
CA ASN A 13 2.80 -1.99 -6.18
C ASN A 13 1.89 -0.77 -6.45
N GLU A 14 2.49 0.41 -6.56
CA GLU A 14 1.78 1.67 -6.85
C GLU A 14 1.02 1.70 -8.19
N HIS A 15 1.34 0.78 -9.11
CA HIS A 15 0.67 0.64 -10.40
C HIS A 15 -0.46 -0.41 -10.37
N GLY A 16 -0.68 -1.05 -9.22
CA GLY A 16 -1.69 -2.10 -9.07
C GLY A 16 -1.26 -3.48 -9.56
N ARG A 17 0.02 -3.69 -9.87
CA ARG A 17 0.55 -5.02 -10.22
C ARG A 17 0.65 -5.88 -8.96
N LEU A 18 0.16 -7.11 -9.02
CA LEU A 18 0.31 -8.07 -7.92
C LEU A 18 1.79 -8.46 -7.78
N LEU A 19 2.32 -8.39 -6.55
CA LEU A 19 3.69 -8.76 -6.23
C LEU A 19 3.75 -10.13 -5.56
N SER A 20 2.83 -10.37 -4.62
CA SER A 20 2.77 -11.59 -3.83
C SER A 20 1.34 -11.85 -3.34
N GLY A 21 1.07 -13.09 -2.93
CA GLY A 21 -0.21 -13.49 -2.36
C GLY A 21 -0.05 -14.79 -1.60
N ASN A 22 -0.65 -14.89 -0.42
CA ASN A 22 -0.59 -16.13 0.35
C ASN A 22 -1.49 -17.23 -0.25
N ARG A 23 -1.36 -18.45 0.27
CA ARG A 23 -2.14 -19.60 -0.22
C ARG A 23 -3.66 -19.38 -0.11
N ARG A 24 -4.14 -18.65 0.90
CA ARG A 24 -5.58 -18.37 1.07
C ARG A 24 -6.07 -17.40 0.00
N PHE A 25 -5.31 -16.33 -0.30
CA PHE A 25 -5.59 -15.43 -1.40
C PHE A 25 -5.64 -16.16 -2.75
N CYS A 26 -4.60 -16.95 -3.05
CA CYS A 26 -4.54 -17.75 -4.27
C CYS A 26 -5.78 -18.65 -4.44
N ARG A 27 -6.18 -19.37 -3.39
CA ARG A 27 -7.40 -20.19 -3.40
C ARG A 27 -8.68 -19.35 -3.55
N MET A 28 -8.76 -18.20 -2.89
CA MET A 28 -9.93 -17.33 -2.92
C MET A 28 -10.21 -16.77 -4.32
N PHE A 29 -9.15 -16.35 -5.03
CA PHE A 29 -9.25 -15.72 -6.35
C PHE A 29 -8.98 -16.67 -7.53
N GLY A 30 -8.50 -17.89 -7.25
CA GLY A 30 -8.27 -18.91 -8.26
C GLY A 30 -7.00 -18.68 -9.07
N PHE A 31 -5.92 -18.28 -8.39
CA PHE A 31 -4.59 -18.14 -8.98
C PHE A 31 -3.62 -19.17 -8.44
N GLU A 32 -2.60 -19.47 -9.24
CA GLU A 32 -1.37 -20.09 -8.78
C GLU A 32 -0.38 -19.02 -8.25
N PRO A 33 0.40 -19.29 -7.19
CA PRO A 33 1.36 -18.32 -6.67
C PRO A 33 2.36 -17.84 -7.74
N SER A 34 2.76 -18.73 -8.66
CA SER A 34 3.73 -18.43 -9.73
C SER A 34 3.18 -17.50 -10.82
N GLU A 35 1.86 -17.37 -10.95
CA GLU A 35 1.28 -16.53 -12.00
C GLU A 35 0.88 -15.14 -11.51
N LEU A 36 0.86 -14.90 -10.19
CA LEU A 36 0.40 -13.64 -9.60
C LEU A 36 1.06 -12.41 -10.22
N GLN A 37 2.36 -12.46 -10.46
CA GLN A 37 3.11 -11.32 -10.99
C GLN A 37 2.72 -10.93 -12.43
N TRP A 38 1.92 -11.72 -13.13
CA TRP A 38 1.40 -11.41 -14.47
C TRP A 38 0.04 -10.69 -14.43
N HIS A 39 -0.53 -10.50 -13.24
CA HIS A 39 -1.87 -9.97 -13.07
C HIS A 39 -1.88 -8.61 -12.38
N TYR A 40 -2.93 -7.85 -12.68
CA TYR A 40 -3.22 -6.58 -12.01
C TYR A 40 -4.36 -6.78 -11.04
N VAL A 41 -4.33 -6.05 -9.93
CA VAL A 41 -5.39 -6.09 -8.92
C VAL A 41 -6.74 -5.67 -9.50
N THR A 42 -6.75 -4.84 -10.55
CA THR A 42 -7.95 -4.45 -11.31
C THR A 42 -8.67 -5.64 -11.93
N ASP A 43 -7.97 -6.75 -12.21
CA ASP A 43 -8.59 -7.99 -12.69
C ASP A 43 -9.58 -8.56 -11.67
N LEU A 44 -9.35 -8.26 -10.38
CA LEU A 44 -10.12 -8.74 -9.24
C LEU A 44 -11.28 -7.83 -8.88
N TYR A 45 -11.28 -6.57 -9.31
CA TYR A 45 -12.40 -5.66 -9.05
C TYR A 45 -13.53 -5.92 -10.05
N ARG A 46 -14.78 -5.87 -9.59
CA ARG A 46 -15.94 -5.91 -10.50
C ARG A 46 -16.08 -4.59 -11.26
N TYR A 47 -15.79 -3.47 -10.60
CA TYR A 47 -15.90 -2.12 -11.13
C TYR A 47 -14.56 -1.40 -10.97
N ILE A 48 -14.03 -0.84 -12.06
CA ILE A 48 -12.74 -0.12 -12.06
C ILE A 48 -12.78 1.11 -11.15
N SER A 49 -13.94 1.75 -11.01
CA SER A 49 -14.15 2.91 -10.13
C SER A 49 -13.88 2.60 -8.65
N ASP A 50 -14.05 1.35 -8.20
CA ASP A 50 -13.72 0.95 -6.83
C ASP A 50 -12.20 0.91 -6.62
N TRP A 51 -11.43 0.53 -7.65
CA TRP A 51 -9.98 0.59 -7.62
C TRP A 51 -9.48 2.04 -7.58
N GLU A 52 -10.06 2.94 -8.37
CA GLU A 52 -9.69 4.35 -8.36
C GLU A 52 -9.93 5.01 -7.00
N LYS A 53 -11.09 4.73 -6.38
CA LYS A 53 -11.39 5.15 -5.01
C LYS A 53 -10.37 4.58 -4.02
N PHE A 54 -10.10 3.29 -4.11
CA PHE A 54 -9.12 2.61 -3.24
C PHE A 54 -7.72 3.20 -3.37
N ARG A 55 -7.26 3.47 -4.60
CA ARG A 55 -5.92 4.01 -4.86
C ARG A 55 -5.73 5.41 -4.30
N ASN A 56 -6.76 6.25 -4.38
CA ASN A 56 -6.69 7.66 -4.00
C ASN A 56 -7.07 7.92 -2.54
N ASP A 57 -7.72 6.96 -1.87
CA ASP A 57 -8.03 7.10 -0.46
C ASP A 57 -6.74 6.96 0.37
N THR A 58 -6.36 8.02 1.08
CA THR A 58 -5.22 8.08 2.00
C THR A 58 -5.67 8.26 3.45
N VAL A 59 -6.93 8.01 3.78
CA VAL A 59 -7.48 8.23 5.11
C VAL A 59 -7.97 6.92 5.68
N ASN A 60 -8.69 6.14 4.87
CA ASN A 60 -9.26 4.87 5.29
C ASN A 60 -8.28 3.72 5.09
N SER A 61 -8.12 2.91 6.14
CA SER A 61 -7.39 1.65 6.08
C SER A 61 -8.26 0.49 5.65
N SER A 62 -9.60 0.63 5.62
CA SER A 62 -10.52 -0.46 5.29
C SER A 62 -11.62 -0.06 4.30
N PHE A 63 -11.98 -0.97 3.40
CA PHE A 63 -12.95 -0.74 2.32
C PHE A 63 -13.83 -1.96 2.10
N ASN A 64 -15.14 -1.75 1.95
CA ASN A 64 -16.02 -2.79 1.44
C ASN A 64 -16.17 -2.63 -0.08
N THR A 65 -15.89 -3.69 -0.82
CA THR A 65 -15.97 -3.68 -2.29
C THR A 65 -16.42 -5.04 -2.82
N ARG A 66 -16.94 -5.04 -4.05
CA ARG A 66 -17.32 -6.25 -4.75
C ARG A 66 -16.20 -6.69 -5.69
N MET A 67 -15.59 -7.82 -5.36
CA MET A 67 -14.53 -8.42 -6.17
C MET A 67 -15.04 -9.63 -6.95
N ARG A 68 -14.28 -10.05 -7.96
CA ARG A 68 -14.49 -11.27 -8.74
C ARG A 68 -13.24 -12.15 -8.70
N ASN A 69 -13.44 -13.46 -8.64
CA ASN A 69 -12.36 -14.41 -8.89
C ASN A 69 -12.15 -14.64 -10.39
N ARG A 70 -11.08 -15.37 -10.74
CA ARG A 70 -10.74 -15.71 -12.13
C ARG A 70 -11.85 -16.47 -12.88
N ARG A 71 -12.71 -17.20 -12.15
CA ARG A 71 -13.90 -17.89 -12.70
C ARG A 71 -15.10 -16.97 -12.91
N GLY A 72 -14.96 -15.65 -12.67
CA GLY A 72 -16.00 -14.65 -12.82
C GLY A 72 -17.01 -14.57 -11.66
N ARG A 73 -16.88 -15.42 -10.63
CA ARG A 73 -17.78 -15.38 -9.46
C ARG A 73 -17.47 -14.15 -8.64
N SER A 74 -18.49 -13.33 -8.42
CA SER A 74 -18.37 -12.10 -7.64
C SER A 74 -18.80 -12.32 -6.19
N PHE A 75 -18.12 -11.69 -5.24
CA PHE A 75 -18.42 -11.73 -3.82
C PHE A 75 -18.10 -10.39 -3.16
N GLU A 76 -18.82 -10.08 -2.09
CA GLU A 76 -18.53 -8.90 -1.28
C GLU A 76 -17.37 -9.22 -0.34
N CYS A 77 -16.46 -8.26 -0.22
CA CYS A 77 -15.29 -8.39 0.62
C CYS A 77 -14.96 -7.08 1.33
N CYS A 78 -14.32 -7.22 2.49
CA CYS A 78 -13.70 -6.14 3.21
C CYS A 78 -12.19 -6.26 3.00
N ILE A 79 -11.57 -5.22 2.46
CA ILE A 79 -10.13 -5.10 2.25
C ILE A 79 -9.59 -4.16 3.33
N VAL A 80 -8.61 -4.62 4.09
CA VAL A 80 -7.79 -3.78 4.97
C VAL A 80 -6.42 -3.61 4.32
N ARG A 81 -5.96 -2.38 4.22
CA ARG A 81 -4.72 -2.00 3.57
C ARG A 81 -3.76 -1.40 4.58
N GLU A 82 -2.51 -1.79 4.46
CA GLU A 82 -1.35 -1.14 5.03
C GLU A 82 -0.46 -0.65 3.88
N ILE A 83 0.04 0.58 3.98
CA ILE A 83 0.93 1.18 2.98
C ILE A 83 2.34 1.14 3.55
N VAL A 84 3.23 0.40 2.91
CA VAL A 84 4.63 0.29 3.30
C VAL A 84 5.52 0.73 2.17
N GLN A 85 6.76 1.08 2.49
CA GLN A 85 7.78 1.35 1.51
C GLN A 85 8.93 0.38 1.68
N ASN A 86 9.39 -0.20 0.57
CA ASN A 86 10.51 -1.13 0.61
C ASN A 86 11.86 -0.40 0.64
N ALA A 87 12.95 -1.16 0.78
CA ALA A 87 14.31 -0.62 0.85
C ALA A 87 14.72 0.21 -0.39
N ASN A 88 14.07 -0.03 -1.54
CA ASN A 88 14.31 0.70 -2.78
C ASN A 88 13.56 2.03 -2.87
N GLY A 89 12.69 2.33 -1.91
CA GLY A 89 11.81 3.50 -1.96
C GLY A 89 10.53 3.26 -2.77
N GLU A 90 10.20 2.01 -3.10
CA GLU A 90 8.97 1.69 -3.83
C GLU A 90 7.83 1.48 -2.84
N ILE A 91 6.66 2.02 -3.18
CA ILE A 91 5.45 1.85 -2.37
C ILE A 91 4.83 0.49 -2.65
N ILE A 92 4.57 -0.22 -1.57
CA ILE A 92 3.89 -1.51 -1.55
C ILE A 92 2.63 -1.37 -0.71
N PHE A 93 1.50 -1.72 -1.31
CA PHE A 93 0.24 -1.86 -0.63
C PHE A 93 0.07 -3.30 -0.16
N ARG A 94 0.13 -3.50 1.15
CA ARG A 94 -0.12 -4.77 1.82
C ARG A 94 -1.59 -4.88 2.14
N ASN A 95 -2.25 -5.85 1.55
CA ASN A 95 -3.70 -5.97 1.62
C ASN A 95 -4.09 -7.27 2.28
N THR A 96 -5.06 -7.16 3.16
CA THR A 96 -5.77 -8.28 3.76
C THR A 96 -7.21 -8.24 3.31
N VAL A 97 -7.70 -9.34 2.73
CA VAL A 97 -9.06 -9.43 2.21
C VAL A 97 -9.83 -10.54 2.92
N ARG A 98 -11.07 -10.23 3.29
CA ARG A 98 -12.03 -11.17 3.87
C ARG A 98 -13.36 -11.07 3.17
N ARG A 99 -14.09 -12.18 3.02
CA ARG A 99 -15.47 -12.13 2.52
C ARG A 99 -16.37 -11.53 3.60
N VAL A 100 -17.32 -10.69 3.20
CA VAL A 100 -18.34 -10.19 4.13
C VAL A 100 -19.19 -11.39 4.57
N GLY A 101 -19.30 -11.61 5.88
CA GLY A 101 -19.97 -12.77 6.47
C GLY A 101 -19.04 -13.93 6.90
N GLU A 102 -17.75 -13.89 6.59
CA GLU A 102 -16.77 -14.77 7.26
C GLU A 102 -16.49 -14.20 8.67
N CYS A 103 -17.06 -14.82 9.71
CA CYS A 103 -16.79 -14.46 11.12
C CYS A 103 -15.34 -14.78 11.48
N SER A 104 -14.49 -13.76 11.51
CA SER A 104 -13.18 -13.82 12.15
C SER A 104 -13.20 -12.86 13.33
N ASN A 105 -12.86 -13.34 14.54
CA ASN A 105 -12.66 -12.58 15.79
C ASN A 105 -11.46 -11.59 15.71
N VAL A 106 -11.23 -11.02 14.53
CA VAL A 106 -10.22 -10.01 14.31
C VAL A 106 -10.96 -8.68 14.39
N GLU A 107 -10.97 -8.11 15.59
CA GLU A 107 -11.28 -6.70 15.76
C GLU A 107 -10.52 -5.94 14.68
N THR A 108 -11.28 -5.28 13.81
CA THR A 108 -10.73 -4.43 12.76
C THR A 108 -10.22 -3.20 13.49
N GLN A 109 -9.04 -3.30 14.10
CA GLN A 109 -8.34 -2.14 14.59
C GLN A 109 -8.05 -1.29 13.36
N THR A 110 -8.88 -0.28 13.15
CA THR A 110 -8.58 0.87 12.30
C THR A 110 -7.46 1.64 12.98
N THR A 111 -6.27 1.05 13.00
CA THR A 111 -5.07 1.83 13.25
C THR A 111 -5.01 2.82 12.08
N PRO A 112 -5.10 4.13 12.33
CA PRO A 112 -4.92 5.11 11.28
C PRO A 112 -3.59 4.81 10.61
N LEU A 113 -3.58 4.83 9.28
CA LEU A 113 -2.37 4.63 8.51
C LEU A 113 -1.33 5.65 8.99
N SER A 114 -0.29 5.20 9.70
CA SER A 114 0.92 5.99 9.89
C SER A 114 1.65 5.99 8.56
N MET A 115 1.12 6.75 7.59
CA MET A 115 1.72 6.91 6.28
C MET A 115 3.04 7.66 6.46
N VAL A 116 4.14 6.95 6.28
CA VAL A 116 5.47 7.55 6.15
C VAL A 116 5.89 7.30 4.71
N PHE A 117 5.72 8.30 3.86
CA PHE A 117 6.29 8.27 2.53
C PHE A 117 7.76 8.68 2.64
N LEU A 118 8.68 7.97 2.00
CA LEU A 118 10.09 8.33 1.95
C LEU A 118 10.52 8.60 0.50
N ALA A 119 11.35 9.61 0.29
CA ALA A 119 12.00 9.87 -0.99
C ALA A 119 13.46 9.46 -0.88
N LYS A 120 14.01 8.73 -1.86
CA LYS A 120 15.44 8.38 -1.86
C LYS A 120 16.24 9.48 -2.54
N CYS A 121 17.01 10.22 -1.76
CA CYS A 121 18.09 11.08 -2.19
C CYS A 121 18.94 10.37 -3.23
N ALA A 122 18.86 10.75 -4.48
CA ALA A 122 19.76 10.27 -5.50
C ALA A 122 21.20 10.88 -5.46
N ASP A 123 21.46 11.97 -4.71
CA ASP A 123 22.82 12.58 -4.64
C ASP A 123 23.70 11.87 -3.60
N CYS A 124 23.05 11.42 -2.53
CA CYS A 124 23.64 10.90 -1.31
C CYS A 124 23.07 9.54 -0.88
N GLY A 125 21.97 9.08 -1.50
CA GLY A 125 21.29 7.82 -1.17
C GLY A 125 20.25 7.88 -0.06
N SER A 126 20.27 8.87 0.83
CA SER A 126 19.39 9.03 2.01
C SER A 126 17.87 9.00 1.75
N GLN A 127 17.11 8.34 2.62
CA GLN A 127 15.64 8.34 2.58
C GLN A 127 15.06 9.48 3.41
N ILE A 128 14.16 10.28 2.84
CA ILE A 128 13.61 11.50 3.47
C ILE A 128 12.10 11.41 3.60
N ARG A 129 11.57 11.65 4.80
CA ARG A 129 10.12 11.71 5.04
C ARG A 129 9.49 12.78 4.18
N VAL A 130 8.49 12.36 3.42
CA VAL A 130 7.65 13.19 2.61
C VAL A 130 6.19 12.95 3.02
N THR A 131 5.37 13.96 2.79
CA THR A 131 3.96 13.95 3.18
C THR A 131 3.08 13.21 2.17
N SER A 132 3.60 12.90 0.97
CA SER A 132 2.86 12.15 -0.07
C SER A 132 3.75 11.38 -1.05
N VAL A 133 3.16 10.41 -1.76
CA VAL A 133 3.80 9.64 -2.85
C VAL A 133 4.31 10.53 -3.99
N ALA A 134 3.57 11.58 -4.32
CA ALA A 134 3.95 12.52 -5.37
C ALA A 134 5.28 13.24 -5.04
N GLU A 135 5.56 13.49 -3.76
CA GLU A 135 6.82 14.07 -3.29
C GLU A 135 8.01 13.10 -3.35
N ALA A 136 7.76 11.78 -3.34
CA ALA A 136 8.80 10.75 -3.38
C ALA A 136 9.45 10.59 -4.76
N ARG A 137 8.71 10.85 -5.84
CA ARG A 137 9.16 10.66 -7.24
C ARG A 137 10.16 11.70 -7.75
N LEU A 138 10.51 12.71 -6.94
CA LEU A 138 11.17 13.95 -7.43
C LEU A 138 12.60 14.23 -6.92
N ARG A 139 13.30 13.35 -6.19
CA ARG A 139 14.32 13.88 -5.25
C ARG A 139 15.70 13.22 -5.18
N MET A 140 16.71 13.97 -5.64
CA MET A 140 18.16 13.80 -5.48
C MET A 140 18.66 14.79 -4.41
N LEU A 141 19.11 14.35 -3.21
CA LEU A 141 18.99 15.18 -1.99
C LEU A 141 20.26 15.52 -1.14
N CYS A 142 21.08 16.44 -1.63
CA CYS A 142 22.24 17.07 -0.98
C CYS A 142 21.93 17.93 0.29
N ASN A 143 22.88 18.73 0.81
CA ASN A 143 22.76 19.58 2.04
C ASN A 143 21.45 20.39 2.17
N GLN A 144 20.85 20.72 1.04
CA GLN A 144 19.58 21.43 0.90
C GLN A 144 18.33 20.58 1.13
N CYS A 145 18.46 19.28 1.25
CA CYS A 145 17.34 18.37 1.24
C CYS A 145 17.01 17.90 2.64
N ALA A 146 18.08 17.97 3.45
CA ALA A 146 18.08 18.17 4.88
C ALA A 146 17.43 19.49 5.33
N ALA A 147 17.34 20.52 4.48
CA ALA A 147 16.63 21.75 4.83
C ALA A 147 15.12 21.59 5.00
N LYS A 148 14.57 20.64 4.25
CA LYS A 148 13.31 20.87 3.52
C LYS A 148 12.23 19.86 3.85
N ALA A 149 12.62 18.68 4.31
CA ALA A 149 11.76 17.97 5.24
C ALA A 149 11.65 18.70 6.60
N PHE A 150 12.40 19.81 6.80
CA PHE A 150 12.65 20.46 8.10
C PHE A 150 12.75 22.02 8.00
N PRO A 151 11.68 22.74 7.61
CA PRO A 151 11.75 24.17 7.31
C PRO A 151 12.20 25.06 8.48
N GLU A 152 11.85 24.74 9.73
CA GLU A 152 12.34 25.52 10.89
C GLU A 152 13.86 25.42 11.09
N ALA A 153 14.47 24.31 10.70
CA ALA A 153 15.88 24.02 10.94
C ALA A 153 16.82 24.64 9.90
N TYR A 154 16.35 24.86 8.67
CA TYR A 154 17.19 25.45 7.63
C TYR A 154 17.34 26.96 7.76
N TYR A 155 16.25 27.69 8.06
CA TYR A 155 16.27 29.15 8.12
C TYR A 155 16.98 29.73 9.36
N ARG A 156 17.14 28.99 10.48
CA ARG A 156 18.01 29.44 11.60
C ARG A 156 19.49 29.45 11.24
N LYS A 157 19.95 28.44 10.48
CA LYS A 157 21.37 28.34 10.09
C LYS A 157 21.80 29.37 9.04
N SER A 158 20.87 29.84 8.21
CA SER A 158 21.15 30.88 7.21
C SER A 158 21.14 32.30 7.77
N ALA A 159 20.72 32.49 9.03
CA ALA A 159 20.52 33.81 9.65
C ALA A 159 21.62 34.18 10.68
N GLU A 160 22.48 33.25 11.09
CA GLU A 160 23.66 33.49 11.94
C GLU A 160 24.95 33.68 11.11
N VAL A 161 24.83 33.85 9.79
CA VAL A 161 25.94 34.05 8.84
C VAL A 161 25.73 35.31 8.01
#